data_AF-A0A421BGT9-F1
#
_entry.id   AF-A0A421BGT9-F1
#
_cell.length_a   1.000
_cell.length_b   1.000
_cell.length_c   1.000
_cell.angle_alpha   90.00
_cell.angle_beta   90.00
_cell.angle_gamma   90.00
#
_symmetry.space_group_name_H-M   'P 1'
#
loop_
_entity.id
_entity.type
_entity.pdbx_description
1 polymer ?
#
loop_
_entity_poly.entity_id
_entity_poly.type
_entity_poly.pdbx_seq_one_letter_code
_entity_poly.pdbx_strand_id
1 'polypeptide(L)'
;MKKEVIKNIITDLESLVKNLKELIKDEKEEKVPKSKEVKLEDLRAVLATLSQHGKTAEVKELIVKFGGTKLSDVPKENYSQLLKEAEEIKID
;
A
#
# COMPACT_ATOMS: atom_id res chain seq x y z
N MET A 1 18.10 -23.80 -39.55
CA MET A 1 18.40 -24.19 -38.16
C MET A 1 18.29 -23.02 -37.17
N LYS A 2 19.15 -21.98 -37.22
CA LYS A 2 19.14 -20.90 -36.20
C LYS A 2 17.80 -20.15 -36.02
N LYS A 3 17.05 -19.89 -37.11
CA LYS A 3 15.75 -19.20 -37.04
C LYS A 3 14.65 -20.02 -36.36
N GLU A 4 14.72 -21.34 -36.43
CA GLU A 4 13.72 -22.23 -35.83
C GLU A 4 13.92 -22.34 -34.32
N VAL A 5 15.19 -22.43 -33.90
CA VAL A 5 15.58 -22.36 -32.50
C VAL A 5 15.12 -21.05 -31.85
N ILE A 6 15.28 -19.91 -32.55
CA ILE A 6 14.82 -18.61 -32.05
C ILE A 6 13.29 -18.57 -31.89
N LYS A 7 12.53 -19.14 -32.84
CA LYS A 7 11.06 -19.20 -32.73
C LYS A 7 10.61 -20.01 -31.51
N ASN A 8 11.27 -21.14 -31.26
CA ASN A 8 10.94 -21.99 -30.11
C ASN A 8 11.24 -21.29 -28.77
N ILE A 9 12.37 -20.57 -28.70
CA ILE A 9 12.70 -19.76 -27.51
C ILE A 9 11.65 -18.68 -27.26
N ILE A 10 11.16 -18.01 -28.31
CA ILE A 10 10.13 -16.98 -28.18
C ILE A 10 8.81 -17.59 -27.66
N THR A 11 8.38 -18.72 -28.21
CA THR A 11 7.16 -19.40 -27.76
C THR A 11 7.25 -19.89 -26.31
N ASP A 12 8.43 -20.33 -25.87
CA ASP A 12 8.66 -20.76 -24.50
C ASP A 12 8.61 -19.57 -23.52
N LEU A 13 9.17 -18.43 -23.92
CA LEU A 13 9.09 -17.19 -23.13
C LEU A 13 7.66 -16.66 -23.02
N GLU A 14 6.89 -16.70 -24.11
CA GLU A 14 5.48 -16.29 -24.11
C GLU A 14 4.63 -17.18 -23.19
N SER A 15 4.89 -18.49 -23.22
CA SER A 15 4.21 -19.47 -22.36
C SER A 15 4.57 -19.27 -20.89
N LEU A 16 5.83 -18.98 -20.58
CA LEU A 16 6.28 -18.67 -19.22
C LEU A 16 5.62 -17.39 -18.68
N VAL A 17 5.59 -16.32 -19.49
CA VAL A 17 4.93 -15.06 -19.11
C VAL A 17 3.45 -15.25 -18.87
N LYS A 18 2.77 -16.11 -19.65
CA LYS A 18 1.36 -16.42 -19.44
C LYS A 18 1.13 -17.12 -18.09
N ASN A 19 1.93 -18.14 -17.78
CA ASN A 19 1.81 -18.87 -16.51
C ASN A 19 2.15 -17.97 -15.30
N LEU A 20 3.16 -17.11 -15.42
CA LEU A 20 3.48 -16.12 -14.39
C LEU A 20 2.34 -15.10 -14.21
N LYS A 21 1.68 -14.67 -15.29
CA LYS A 21 0.49 -13.81 -15.22
C LYS A 21 -0.67 -14.51 -14.52
N GLU A 22 -0.87 -15.80 -14.77
CA GLU A 22 -1.90 -16.60 -14.11
C GLU A 22 -1.62 -16.78 -12.61
N LEU A 23 -0.36 -17.04 -12.23
CA LEU A 23 0.06 -17.11 -10.81
C LEU A 23 -0.11 -15.77 -10.05
N ILE A 24 -0.10 -14.64 -10.75
CA ILE A 24 -0.36 -13.32 -10.18
C ILE A 24 -1.87 -13.00 -10.17
N LYS A 25 -2.69 -13.77 -10.90
CA LYS A 25 -4.12 -13.50 -11.11
C LYS A 25 -5.02 -14.02 -9.99
N ASP A 26 -4.56 -14.97 -9.18
CA ASP A 26 -5.36 -15.62 -8.12
C ASP A 26 -5.51 -14.82 -6.81
N GLU A 27 -5.21 -13.52 -6.79
CA GLU A 27 -5.56 -12.64 -5.65
C GLU A 27 -6.49 -11.47 -5.97
N LYS A 28 -6.96 -11.27 -7.22
CA LYS A 28 -7.81 -10.10 -7.53
C LYS A 28 -8.89 -10.36 -8.58
N GLU A 29 -9.99 -10.95 -8.12
CA GLU A 29 -11.33 -10.52 -8.53
C GLU A 29 -12.04 -9.84 -7.35
N GLU A 30 -11.51 -8.70 -6.93
CA GLU A 30 -12.32 -7.52 -6.66
C GLU A 30 -11.41 -6.28 -6.52
N LYS A 31 -11.74 -5.26 -7.31
CA LYS A 31 -11.29 -3.85 -7.18
C LYS A 31 -9.85 -3.57 -7.64
N VAL A 32 -9.78 -2.97 -8.84
CA VAL A 32 -8.93 -1.85 -9.28
C VAL A 32 -7.47 -1.85 -8.77
N PRO A 33 -6.45 -1.82 -9.64
CA PRO A 33 -5.06 -1.76 -9.24
C PRO A 33 -4.76 -0.37 -8.69
N LYS A 34 -4.98 -0.16 -7.40
CA LYS A 34 -4.27 0.86 -6.66
C LYS A 34 -3.24 0.16 -5.80
N SER A 35 -2.12 0.87 -5.68
CA SER A 35 -0.81 0.45 -5.19
C SER A 35 -0.90 -0.32 -3.87
N LYS A 36 0.22 -0.84 -3.40
CA LYS A 36 0.40 -1.29 -2.01
C LYS A 36 0.24 -0.09 -1.08
N GLU A 37 -0.96 0.46 -1.02
CA GLU A 37 -1.38 1.61 -0.26
C GLU A 37 -1.65 1.07 1.14
N VAL A 38 -0.86 1.53 2.11
CA VAL A 38 -1.21 1.41 3.53
C VAL A 38 -2.71 1.70 3.66
N LYS A 39 -3.46 0.74 4.20
CA LYS A 39 -4.91 0.87 4.23
C LYS A 39 -5.25 2.04 5.16
N LEU A 40 -6.12 2.92 4.66
CA LEU A 40 -6.68 4.00 5.47
C LEU A 40 -7.35 3.46 6.75
N GLU A 41 -7.81 2.21 6.74
CA GLU A 41 -8.40 1.54 7.90
C GLU A 41 -7.39 1.33 9.02
N ASP A 42 -6.20 0.80 8.72
CA ASP A 42 -5.15 0.57 9.74
C ASP A 42 -4.69 1.89 10.34
N LEU A 43 -4.51 2.92 9.50
CA LEU A 43 -4.21 4.27 9.95
C LEU A 43 -5.31 4.87 10.83
N ARG A 44 -6.58 4.72 10.45
CA ARG A 44 -7.71 5.19 11.27
C ARG A 44 -7.72 4.47 12.61
N ALA A 45 -7.44 3.18 12.65
CA ALA A 45 -7.41 2.41 13.88
C ALA A 45 -6.30 2.90 14.83
N VAL A 46 -5.07 3.08 14.34
CA VAL A 46 -3.94 3.58 15.15
C VAL A 46 -4.20 5.00 15.65
N LEU A 47 -4.60 5.92 14.77
CA LEU A 47 -4.89 7.30 15.16
C LEU A 47 -6.11 7.42 16.09
N ALA A 48 -7.13 6.58 15.91
CA ALA A 48 -8.28 6.53 16.80
C ALA A 48 -7.87 6.01 18.18
N THR A 49 -7.03 4.98 18.23
CA THR A 49 -6.46 4.47 19.48
C THR A 49 -5.70 5.56 20.20
N LEU A 50 -4.79 6.27 19.53
CA LEU A 50 -4.06 7.40 20.11
C LEU A 50 -4.99 8.50 20.62
N SER A 51 -6.01 8.86 19.84
CA SER A 51 -6.99 9.88 20.23
C SER A 51 -7.78 9.45 21.46
N GLN A 52 -8.15 8.17 21.56
CA GLN A 52 -8.87 7.59 22.70
C GLN A 52 -8.02 7.63 23.99
N HIS A 53 -6.70 7.51 23.86
CA HIS A 53 -5.77 7.64 24.98
C HIS A 53 -5.37 9.10 25.28
N GLY A 54 -6.07 10.08 24.71
CA GLY A 54 -5.84 11.50 24.99
C GLY A 54 -4.73 12.14 24.16
N LYS A 55 -4.06 11.41 23.27
CA LYS A 55 -3.01 11.92 22.36
C LYS A 55 -3.59 12.57 21.09
N THR A 56 -4.82 13.10 21.18
CA THR A 56 -5.53 13.70 20.02
C THR A 56 -4.79 14.92 19.47
N ALA A 57 -4.10 15.69 20.33
CA ALA A 57 -3.29 16.84 19.90
C ALA A 57 -2.13 16.41 19.01
N GLU A 58 -1.37 15.39 19.43
CA GLU A 58 -0.23 14.83 18.68
C GLU A 58 -0.69 14.23 17.34
N VAL A 59 -1.80 13.47 17.34
CA VAL A 59 -2.43 12.95 16.11
C VAL A 59 -2.76 14.08 15.13
N LYS A 60 -3.30 15.19 15.63
CA LYS A 60 -3.70 16.33 14.78
C LYS A 60 -2.49 17.06 14.22
N GLU A 61 -1.45 17.25 15.03
CA GLU A 61 -0.16 17.79 14.56
C GLU A 61 0.48 16.90 13.51
N LEU A 62 0.42 15.58 13.69
CA LEU A 62 0.89 14.60 12.70
C LEU A 62 0.20 14.79 11.35
N ILE A 63 -1.13 14.83 11.34
CA ILE A 63 -1.93 14.99 10.12
C ILE A 63 -1.58 16.32 9.42
N VAL A 64 -1.41 17.40 10.18
CA VAL A 64 -1.03 18.72 9.65
C VAL A 64 0.40 18.72 9.11
N LYS A 65 1.35 18.06 9.80
CA LYS A 65 2.74 17.88 9.36
C LYS A 65 2.82 17.16 8.01
N PHE A 66 1.93 16.20 7.76
CA PHE A 66 1.83 15.49 6.49
C PHE A 66 0.95 16.21 5.44
N GLY A 67 0.52 17.44 5.71
CA GLY A 67 -0.17 18.32 4.76
C GLY A 67 -1.69 18.14 4.69
N GLY A 68 -2.30 17.44 5.65
CA GLY A 68 -3.74 17.24 5.72
C GLY A 68 -4.40 18.04 6.84
N THR A 69 -5.71 18.29 6.75
CA THR A 69 -6.53 18.72 7.91
C THR A 69 -7.21 17.54 8.62
N LYS A 70 -7.35 16.43 7.89
CA LYS A 70 -7.92 15.15 8.30
C LYS A 70 -7.16 14.04 7.57
N LEU A 71 -7.20 12.82 8.11
CA LEU A 71 -6.51 11.67 7.51
C LEU A 71 -6.86 11.44 6.03
N SER A 72 -8.10 11.75 5.63
CA SER A 72 -8.55 11.64 4.24
C SER A 72 -7.92 12.66 3.29
N ASP A 73 -7.37 13.77 3.80
CA ASP A 73 -6.65 14.77 3.00
C ASP A 73 -5.16 14.45 2.87
N VAL A 74 -4.63 13.57 3.73
CA VAL A 74 -3.23 13.17 3.67
C VAL A 74 -3.01 12.33 2.39
N PRO A 75 -1.99 12.65 1.58
CA PRO A 75 -1.69 11.86 0.40
C PRO A 75 -1.20 10.47 0.80
N LYS A 76 -1.58 9.46 0.01
CA LYS A 76 -1.32 8.06 0.33
C LYS A 76 0.17 7.70 0.41
N GLU A 77 1.01 8.48 -0.24
CA GLU A 77 2.47 8.38 -0.17
C GLU A 77 2.98 8.63 1.26
N ASN A 78 2.29 9.51 1.99
CA ASN A 78 2.63 9.86 3.38
C ASN A 78 2.03 8.87 4.40
N TYR A 79 1.16 7.96 4.00
CA TYR A 79 0.49 7.04 4.93
C TYR A 79 1.45 6.11 5.67
N SER A 80 2.49 5.62 4.99
CA SER A 80 3.52 4.80 5.63
C SER A 80 4.30 5.56 6.71
N GLN A 81 4.63 6.82 6.46
CA GLN A 81 5.34 7.64 7.45
C GLN A 81 4.41 8.05 8.58
N LEU A 82 3.17 8.43 8.26
CA LEU A 82 2.17 8.81 9.25
C LEU A 82 1.87 7.65 10.20
N LEU A 83 1.75 6.42 9.68
CA LEU A 83 1.54 5.23 10.50
C LEU A 83 2.71 4.99 11.46
N LYS A 84 3.94 5.06 10.96
CA LYS A 84 5.14 4.87 11.79
C LYS A 84 5.26 5.92 12.88
N GLU A 85 5.08 7.20 12.55
CA GLU A 85 5.16 8.26 13.56
C GLU A 85 4.00 8.15 14.56
N ALA A 86 2.83 7.70 14.14
CA ALA A 86 1.72 7.40 15.04
C ALA A 86 2.03 6.22 15.98
N GLU A 87 2.63 5.14 15.47
CA GLU A 87 3.07 4.00 16.29
C GLU A 87 4.20 4.36 17.26
N GLU A 88 5.01 5.38 16.96
CA GLU A 88 6.03 5.90 17.87
C GLU A 88 5.45 6.71 19.04
N ILE A 89 4.22 7.23 18.90
CA ILE A 89 3.53 7.91 20.00
C ILE A 89 3.15 6.86 21.04
N LYS A 90 3.94 6.82 22.12
CA LYS A 90 3.65 5.95 23.26
C LYS A 90 2.38 6.42 23.95
N ILE A 91 1.47 5.46 24.08
CA ILE A 91 0.31 5.54 24.94
C ILE A 91 0.80 5.14 26.34
N ASP A 92 0.71 6.07 27.29
CA ASP A 92 1.04 5.86 28.70
C ASP A 92 -0.09 5.15 29.46
#